data_AF-A0A098YTK0-F1
#
_entry.id   AF-A0A098YTK0-F1
#
_cell.length_a   1.000
_cell.length_b   1.000
_cell.length_c   1.000
_cell.angle_alpha   90.00
_cell.angle_beta   90.00
_cell.angle_gamma   90.00
#
_symmetry.space_group_name_H-M   'P 1'
#
loop_
_entity.id
_entity.type
_entity.pdbx_description
1 polymer ?
#
loop_
_entity_poly.entity_id
_entity_poly.type
_entity_poly.pdbx_seq_one_letter_code
_entity_poly.pdbx_strand_id
1 'polypeptide(L)'
;MNLYIRYFDKEALVYNVEEALDFLRSISEIDVDAVLESDIRDYVSSDVFYPKRYKVRPRIYFIIIKTTAETMIDFKQKKALHPNNAPQNVTDKRDLTTNVMTRLTKTQEGWYEGVLDFKRVVMIPATGKHEYRDTHFVARCKANSGQDCYNRVVDYLKERVDARSQFPSSKGKSFRFKYLGMWK
;
A
#
# COMPACT_ATOMS: atom_id res chain seq x y z
N MET A 1 11.54 -18.07 -18.14
CA MET A 1 11.11 -17.70 -16.77
C MET A 1 9.77 -17.01 -16.89
N ASN A 2 8.83 -17.31 -15.99
CA ASN A 2 7.47 -16.82 -16.08
C ASN A 2 7.39 -15.38 -15.55
N LEU A 3 6.40 -14.63 -16.03
CA LEU A 3 6.19 -13.24 -15.70
C LEU A 3 4.76 -13.05 -15.21
N TYR A 4 4.62 -12.51 -14.00
CA TYR A 4 3.33 -11.99 -13.55
C TYR A 4 3.26 -10.51 -13.88
N ILE A 5 2.21 -10.11 -14.60
CA ILE A 5 1.96 -8.74 -15.02
C ILE A 5 0.64 -8.29 -14.42
N ARG A 6 0.61 -7.07 -13.89
CA ARG A 6 -0.62 -6.48 -13.36
C ARG A 6 -0.76 -5.01 -13.72
N TYR A 7 -1.90 -4.67 -14.30
CA TYR A 7 -2.40 -3.33 -14.53
C TYR A 7 -3.83 -3.23 -13.94
N PHE A 8 -3.96 -2.55 -12.78
CA PHE A 8 -5.20 -2.51 -11.99
C PHE A 8 -5.79 -3.90 -11.67
N ASP A 9 -6.91 -4.23 -12.30
CA ASP A 9 -7.70 -5.47 -12.24
C ASP A 9 -7.34 -6.46 -13.37
N LYS A 10 -6.65 -5.99 -14.41
CA LYS A 10 -6.08 -6.84 -15.47
C LYS A 10 -4.78 -7.46 -14.98
N GLU A 11 -4.74 -8.78 -14.85
CA GLU A 11 -3.54 -9.52 -14.47
C GLU A 11 -3.37 -10.77 -15.33
N ALA A 12 -2.11 -11.13 -15.59
CA ALA A 12 -1.74 -12.31 -16.35
C ALA A 12 -0.48 -12.95 -15.78
N LEU A 13 -0.42 -14.28 -15.87
CA LEU A 13 0.80 -15.04 -15.70
C LEU A 13 1.16 -15.57 -17.08
N VAL A 14 2.28 -15.11 -17.62
CA VAL A 14 2.75 -15.43 -18.97
C VAL A 14 4.11 -16.12 -18.90
N TYR A 15 4.46 -16.85 -19.96
CA TYR A 15 5.58 -17.79 -19.92
C TYR A 15 6.82 -17.32 -20.68
N ASN A 16 6.71 -16.22 -21.43
CA ASN A 16 7.79 -15.60 -22.17
C ASN A 16 7.55 -14.09 -22.38
N VAL A 17 8.52 -13.42 -22.98
CA VAL A 17 8.47 -11.97 -23.24
C VAL A 17 7.47 -11.59 -24.34
N GLU A 18 7.22 -12.44 -25.33
CA GLU A 18 6.26 -12.14 -26.40
C GLU A 18 4.82 -12.13 -25.85
N GLU A 19 4.44 -13.13 -25.05
CA GLU A 19 3.15 -13.16 -24.37
C GLU A 19 2.97 -11.97 -23.42
N ALA A 20 4.06 -11.50 -22.80
CA ALA A 20 4.03 -10.30 -21.98
C ALA A 20 3.69 -9.04 -22.79
N LEU A 21 4.33 -8.88 -23.96
CA LEU A 21 4.09 -7.78 -24.86
C LEU A 21 2.68 -7.84 -25.46
N ASP A 22 2.20 -9.03 -25.84
CA ASP A 22 0.85 -9.24 -26.35
C ASP A 22 -0.21 -8.90 -25.30
N PHE A 23 -0.02 -9.33 -24.05
CA PHE A 23 -0.90 -8.93 -22.94
C PHE A 23 -0.93 -7.41 -22.76
N LEU A 24 0.22 -6.73 -22.79
CA LEU A 24 0.29 -5.28 -22.65
C LEU A 24 -0.37 -4.55 -23.83
N ARG A 25 -0.14 -5.03 -25.07
CA ARG A 25 -0.78 -4.50 -26.29
C ARG A 25 -2.30 -4.70 -26.31
N SER A 26 -2.82 -5.70 -25.59
CA SER A 26 -4.27 -5.90 -25.42
C SER A 26 -4.94 -4.82 -24.54
N ILE A 27 -4.15 -4.01 -23.82
CA ILE A 27 -4.63 -2.96 -22.92
C ILE A 27 -4.54 -1.63 -23.67
N SER A 28 -5.68 -1.08 -24.09
CA SER A 28 -5.76 0.15 -24.89
C SER A 28 -5.14 1.38 -24.22
N GLU A 29 -5.01 1.38 -22.89
CA GLU A 29 -4.38 2.47 -22.14
C GLU A 29 -2.85 2.44 -22.13
N ILE A 30 -2.23 1.33 -22.53
CA ILE A 30 -0.78 1.14 -22.54
C ILE A 30 -0.28 1.24 -23.98
N ASP A 31 0.50 2.28 -24.26
CA ASP A 31 1.22 2.41 -25.52
C ASP A 31 2.56 1.65 -25.41
N VAL A 32 2.67 0.54 -26.15
CA VAL A 32 3.88 -0.29 -26.18
C VAL A 32 4.76 0.19 -27.33
N ASP A 33 5.53 1.23 -27.08
CA ASP A 33 6.53 1.74 -28.02
C ASP A 33 7.81 0.88 -28.03
N ALA A 34 8.70 1.15 -28.98
CA ALA A 34 9.96 0.42 -29.13
C ALA A 34 10.88 0.56 -27.91
N VAL A 35 10.78 1.66 -27.16
CA VAL A 35 11.61 1.92 -25.97
C VAL A 35 11.14 1.05 -24.81
N LEU A 36 9.83 1.02 -24.56
CA LEU A 36 9.21 0.18 -23.54
C LEU A 36 9.42 -1.31 -23.87
N GLU A 37 9.28 -1.69 -25.13
CA GLU A 37 9.55 -3.06 -25.56
C GLU A 37 11.00 -3.47 -25.27
N SER A 38 11.98 -2.64 -25.64
CA SER A 38 13.39 -2.90 -25.35
C SER A 38 13.63 -3.02 -23.85
N ASP A 39 13.09 -2.09 -23.04
CA ASP A 39 13.29 -2.08 -21.59
C ASP A 39 12.66 -3.29 -20.88
N ILE A 40 11.54 -3.81 -21.41
CA ILE A 40 10.94 -5.07 -20.94
C ILE A 40 11.84 -6.25 -21.31
N ARG A 41 12.35 -6.32 -22.54
CA ARG A 41 13.25 -7.39 -22.98
C ARG A 41 14.54 -7.41 -22.14
N ASP A 42 15.13 -6.25 -21.90
CA ASP A 42 16.32 -6.07 -21.05
C ASP A 42 16.02 -6.45 -19.60
N TYR A 43 14.85 -6.06 -19.08
CA TYR A 43 14.44 -6.50 -17.75
C TYR A 43 14.32 -8.02 -17.69
N VAL A 44 13.64 -8.67 -18.64
CA VAL A 44 13.43 -10.12 -18.64
C VAL A 44 14.75 -10.89 -18.75
N SER A 45 15.69 -10.42 -19.58
CA SER A 45 17.00 -11.04 -19.77
C SER A 45 17.98 -10.80 -18.62
N SER A 46 17.80 -9.73 -17.84
CA SER A 46 18.69 -9.43 -16.69
C SER A 46 18.57 -10.43 -15.54
N ASP A 47 19.55 -10.42 -14.63
CA ASP A 47 19.50 -11.17 -13.36
C ASP A 47 18.72 -10.43 -12.25
N VAL A 48 18.03 -9.33 -12.58
CA VAL A 48 17.26 -8.55 -11.60
C VAL A 48 15.91 -9.23 -11.32
N PHE A 49 15.68 -9.66 -10.09
CA PHE A 49 14.43 -10.31 -9.66
C PHE A 49 13.43 -9.37 -8.96
N TYR A 50 13.82 -8.13 -8.67
CA TYR A 50 12.92 -7.17 -8.05
C TYR A 50 11.77 -6.78 -9.00
N PRO A 51 10.53 -6.64 -8.51
CA PRO A 51 9.40 -6.16 -9.31
C PRO A 51 9.71 -4.81 -9.98
N LYS A 52 9.58 -4.75 -11.30
CA LYS A 52 9.77 -3.50 -12.06
C LYS A 52 8.41 -2.83 -12.28
N ARG A 53 8.35 -1.51 -12.06
CA ARG A 53 7.14 -0.70 -12.23
C ARG A 53 7.31 0.20 -13.44
N TYR A 54 6.31 0.21 -14.31
CA TYR A 54 6.30 0.99 -15.53
C TYR A 54 5.19 2.02 -15.45
N LYS A 55 5.57 3.31 -15.52
CA LYS A 55 4.62 4.42 -15.43
C LYS A 55 3.93 4.59 -16.78
N VAL A 56 2.61 4.48 -16.79
CA VAL A 56 1.78 4.72 -17.99
C VAL A 56 1.31 6.17 -18.01
N ARG A 57 0.80 6.68 -16.88
CA ARG A 57 0.33 8.07 -16.67
C ARG A 57 0.56 8.50 -15.22
N PRO A 58 0.39 9.78 -14.84
CA PRO A 58 0.49 10.18 -13.43
C PRO A 58 -0.39 9.29 -12.53
N ARG A 59 0.23 8.65 -11.53
CA ARG A 59 -0.40 7.69 -10.58
C ARG A 59 -0.89 6.38 -11.19
N ILE A 60 -0.62 6.12 -12.47
CA ILE A 60 -1.02 4.90 -13.17
C ILE A 60 0.23 4.16 -13.64
N TYR A 61 0.36 2.91 -13.23
CA TYR A 61 1.49 2.05 -13.57
C TYR A 61 1.05 0.59 -13.69
N PHE A 62 1.79 -0.19 -14.47
CA PHE A 62 1.75 -1.65 -14.37
C PHE A 62 3.03 -2.16 -13.70
N ILE A 63 3.00 -3.39 -13.23
CA ILE A 63 4.15 -4.08 -12.65
C ILE A 63 4.44 -5.36 -13.42
N ILE A 64 5.72 -5.72 -13.54
CA ILE A 64 6.18 -7.03 -13.99
C ILE A 64 6.97 -7.67 -12.84
N ILE A 65 6.68 -8.94 -12.56
CA ILE A 65 7.37 -9.74 -11.54
C ILE A 65 7.84 -11.05 -12.18
N LYS A 66 9.14 -11.29 -12.17
CA LYS A 66 9.71 -12.60 -12.52
C LYS A 66 9.35 -13.64 -11.47
N THR A 67 8.91 -14.80 -11.92
CA THR A 67 8.45 -15.86 -11.03
C THR A 67 8.72 -17.24 -11.63
N THR A 68 8.90 -18.23 -10.75
CA THR A 68 8.96 -19.66 -11.09
C THR A 68 7.60 -20.35 -10.95
N ALA A 69 6.55 -19.61 -10.59
CA ALA A 69 5.22 -20.16 -10.45
C ALA A 69 4.65 -20.62 -11.80
N GLU A 70 4.13 -21.83 -11.86
CA GLU A 70 3.57 -22.42 -13.08
C GLU A 70 2.13 -22.00 -13.34
N THR A 71 1.38 -21.66 -12.28
CA THR A 71 -0.02 -21.26 -12.35
C THR A 71 -0.29 -19.97 -11.59
N MET A 72 -1.36 -19.25 -11.97
CA MET A 72 -1.79 -18.03 -11.28
C MET A 72 -2.12 -18.30 -9.80
N ILE A 73 -2.65 -19.48 -9.49
CA ILE A 73 -2.94 -19.92 -8.12
C ILE A 73 -1.65 -20.05 -7.33
N ASP A 74 -0.66 -20.76 -7.87
CA ASP A 74 0.65 -20.95 -7.24
C ASP A 74 1.36 -19.62 -6.99
N PHE A 75 1.34 -18.71 -7.96
CA PHE A 75 1.92 -17.37 -7.79
C PHE A 75 1.26 -16.59 -6.64
N LYS A 76 -0.08 -16.59 -6.58
CA LYS A 76 -0.83 -15.88 -5.53
C LYS A 76 -0.63 -16.51 -4.14
N GLN A 77 -0.48 -17.83 -4.08
CA GLN A 77 -0.22 -18.56 -2.84
C GLN A 77 1.23 -18.39 -2.38
N LYS A 78 2.23 -18.49 -3.27
CA LYS A 78 3.66 -18.27 -2.95
C LYS A 78 3.98 -16.84 -2.55
N LYS A 79 3.26 -15.84 -3.07
CA LYS A 79 3.40 -14.46 -2.59
C LYS A 79 2.92 -14.29 -1.13
N ALA A 80 2.09 -15.19 -0.61
CA ALA A 80 1.76 -15.28 0.80
C ALA A 80 2.86 -15.95 1.65
N LEU A 81 3.89 -16.52 1.00
CA LEU A 81 4.94 -17.33 1.61
C LEU A 81 6.34 -16.71 1.55
N HIS A 82 6.54 -15.47 1.09
CA HIS A 82 7.86 -14.83 1.21
C HIS A 82 8.31 -14.85 2.69
N PRO A 83 9.38 -15.58 3.04
CA PRO A 83 9.87 -15.70 4.39
C PRO A 83 10.68 -14.44 4.70
N ASN A 84 9.99 -13.37 5.10
CA ASN A 84 10.60 -12.50 6.08
C ASN A 84 10.71 -13.34 7.35
N ASN A 85 11.91 -13.49 7.90
CA ASN A 85 12.19 -14.06 9.22
C ASN A 85 11.19 -13.56 10.29
N ALA A 86 10.07 -14.24 10.42
CA ALA A 86 9.02 -14.04 11.41
C ALA A 86 8.22 -15.34 11.46
N PRO A 87 7.92 -15.86 12.65
CA PRO A 87 7.42 -17.21 12.82
C PRO A 87 6.03 -17.37 12.17
N GLN A 88 5.80 -18.58 11.65
CA GLN A 88 4.51 -19.26 11.50
C GLN A 88 3.33 -18.44 12.05
N ASN A 89 2.58 -17.71 11.20
CA ASN A 89 1.28 -17.06 11.53
C ASN A 89 0.69 -16.30 10.31
N VAL A 90 0.56 -16.96 9.14
CA VAL A 90 -0.04 -16.32 7.95
C VAL A 90 -1.58 -16.39 8.00
N THR A 91 -2.15 -17.44 8.59
CA THR A 91 -3.58 -17.55 8.89
C THR A 91 -4.00 -16.45 9.88
N ASP A 92 -3.20 -16.27 10.94
CA ASP A 92 -3.37 -15.24 11.95
C ASP A 92 -3.37 -13.81 11.39
N LYS A 93 -2.55 -13.47 10.38
CA LYS A 93 -2.52 -12.11 9.83
C LYS A 93 -3.78 -11.75 9.06
N ARG A 94 -4.37 -12.70 8.30
CA ARG A 94 -5.63 -12.46 7.59
C ARG A 94 -6.77 -12.30 8.60
N ASP A 95 -6.86 -13.20 9.57
CA ASP A 95 -7.85 -13.12 10.65
C ASP A 95 -7.68 -11.87 11.50
N LEU A 96 -6.44 -11.45 11.78
CA LEU A 96 -6.13 -10.21 12.50
C LEU A 96 -6.49 -8.97 11.68
N THR A 97 -6.24 -8.94 10.35
CA THR A 97 -6.69 -7.83 9.50
C THR A 97 -8.21 -7.76 9.38
N THR A 98 -8.89 -8.91 9.29
CA THR A 98 -10.36 -9.00 9.31
C THR A 98 -10.89 -8.51 10.66
N ASN A 99 -10.29 -8.94 11.77
CA ASN A 99 -10.67 -8.53 13.13
C ASN A 99 -10.41 -7.04 13.38
N VAL A 100 -9.27 -6.51 12.94
CA VAL A 100 -8.97 -5.06 12.99
C VAL A 100 -9.99 -4.29 12.16
N MET A 101 -10.32 -4.75 10.95
CA MET A 101 -11.31 -4.08 10.11
C MET A 101 -12.69 -4.11 10.77
N THR A 102 -13.13 -5.25 11.31
CA THR A 102 -14.38 -5.39 12.06
C THR A 102 -14.41 -4.47 13.27
N ARG A 103 -13.33 -4.38 14.06
CA ARG A 103 -13.25 -3.47 15.22
C ARG A 103 -13.20 -2.00 14.83
N LEU A 104 -12.53 -1.68 13.73
CA LEU A 104 -12.36 -0.32 13.22
C LEU A 104 -13.68 0.25 12.72
N THR A 105 -14.47 -0.57 12.01
CA THR A 105 -15.79 -0.16 11.46
C THR A 105 -16.95 -0.42 12.42
N LYS A 106 -16.73 -1.08 13.57
CA LYS A 106 -17.78 -1.28 14.57
C LYS A 106 -18.32 0.06 15.02
N THR A 107 -19.59 0.31 14.74
CA THR A 107 -20.31 1.49 15.23
C THR A 107 -20.51 1.37 16.73
N GLN A 108 -19.90 2.28 17.46
CA GLN A 108 -20.00 2.40 18.91
C GLN A 108 -19.71 3.85 19.25
N GLU A 109 -20.74 4.60 19.63
CA GLU A 109 -20.60 6.03 19.94
C GLU A 109 -19.96 6.26 21.31
N GLY A 110 -19.07 7.24 21.40
CA GLY A 110 -18.46 7.66 22.67
C GLY A 110 -17.10 8.31 22.51
N TRP A 111 -16.40 8.43 23.64
CA TRP A 111 -15.04 8.93 23.67
C TRP A 111 -14.06 7.87 23.17
N TYR A 112 -13.15 8.29 22.29
CA TYR A 112 -12.06 7.48 21.77
C TYR A 112 -10.73 8.17 22.01
N GLU A 113 -9.71 7.40 22.36
CA GLU A 113 -8.30 7.82 22.28
C GLU A 113 -7.73 7.28 20.98
N GLY A 114 -7.30 8.16 20.08
CA GLY A 114 -6.59 7.84 18.85
C GLY A 114 -5.12 8.17 18.98
N VAL A 115 -4.27 7.21 18.62
CA VAL A 115 -2.81 7.33 18.61
C VAL A 115 -2.35 7.14 17.17
N LEU A 116 -1.65 8.13 16.63
CA LEU A 116 -1.19 8.17 15.24
C LEU A 116 0.31 8.49 15.16
N ASP A 117 1.06 7.57 14.55
CA ASP A 117 2.47 7.74 14.22
C ASP A 117 2.57 8.10 12.72
N PHE A 118 3.04 9.30 12.37
CA PHE A 118 3.06 9.78 10.98
C PHE A 118 4.32 10.58 10.63
N LYS A 119 4.57 10.78 9.33
CA LYS A 119 5.70 11.60 8.85
C LYS A 119 5.24 13.04 8.64
N ARG A 120 5.58 13.93 9.57
CA ARG A 120 5.29 15.36 9.49
C ARG A 120 6.36 16.08 8.67
N VAL A 121 5.93 16.91 7.72
CA VAL A 121 6.86 17.82 7.05
C VAL A 121 7.06 19.08 7.89
N VAL A 122 8.33 19.45 8.08
CA VAL A 122 8.74 20.65 8.80
C VAL A 122 9.71 21.45 7.93
N MET A 123 9.51 22.76 7.83
CA MET A 123 10.47 23.66 7.19
C MET A 123 11.61 23.96 8.16
N ILE A 124 12.85 23.84 7.68
CA ILE A 124 14.05 24.22 8.42
C ILE A 124 14.25 25.73 8.24
N PRO A 125 14.03 26.58 9.25
CA PRO A 125 14.01 28.04 9.07
C PRO A 125 15.34 28.59 8.52
N ALA A 126 16.47 27.98 8.90
CA ALA A 126 17.79 28.42 8.46
C ALA A 126 18.09 28.17 6.97
N THR A 127 17.45 27.17 6.35
CA THR A 127 17.77 26.76 4.96
C THR A 127 16.59 26.88 4.00
N GLY A 128 15.37 27.11 4.50
CA GLY A 128 14.13 27.05 3.73
C GLY A 128 13.79 25.66 3.18
N LYS A 129 14.62 24.64 3.45
CA LYS A 129 14.39 23.26 3.02
C LYS A 129 13.33 22.60 3.90
N HIS A 130 12.72 21.55 3.36
CA HIS A 130 11.69 20.77 4.04
C HIS A 130 12.24 19.39 4.37
N GLU A 131 11.92 18.90 5.56
CA GLU A 131 12.30 17.56 5.99
C GLU A 131 11.11 16.80 6.58
N TYR A 132 11.17 15.48 6.50
CA TYR A 132 10.20 14.58 7.11
C TYR A 132 10.66 14.16 8.50
N ARG A 133 9.82 14.38 9.51
CA ARG A 133 10.05 13.93 10.89
C ARG A 133 9.01 12.91 11.32
N ASP A 134 9.47 11.83 11.94
CA ASP A 134 8.58 10.93 12.67
C ASP A 134 7.88 11.69 13.80
N THR A 135 6.55 11.64 13.82
CA THR A 135 5.72 12.37 14.77
C THR A 135 4.71 11.44 15.40
N HIS A 136 4.71 11.39 16.73
CA HIS A 136 3.73 10.72 17.55
C HIS A 136 2.63 11.71 17.95
N PHE A 137 1.37 11.38 17.68
CA PHE A 137 0.23 12.21 18.04
C PHE A 137 -0.82 11.39 18.78
N VAL A 138 -1.34 11.95 19.87
CA VAL A 138 -2.39 11.33 20.68
C VAL A 138 -3.50 12.35 20.89
N ALA A 139 -4.73 11.95 20.64
CA ALA A 139 -5.89 12.80 20.90
C ALA A 139 -7.06 11.98 21.43
N ARG A 140 -7.84 12.61 22.31
CA ARG A 140 -9.16 12.12 22.73
C ARG A 140 -10.23 12.88 21.99
N CYS A 141 -11.09 12.18 21.27
CA CYS A 141 -12.17 12.78 20.51
C CYS A 141 -13.45 11.99 20.66
N LYS A 142 -14.58 12.69 20.48
CA LYS A 142 -15.88 12.07 20.29
C LYS A 142 -15.88 11.40 18.91
N ALA A 143 -16.17 10.10 18.85
CA ALA A 143 -16.37 9.39 17.59
C ALA A 143 -17.46 8.31 17.65
N ASN A 144 -17.94 7.92 16.46
CA ASN A 144 -18.96 6.89 16.28
C ASN A 144 -18.36 5.50 16.02
N SER A 145 -17.05 5.43 15.76
CA SER A 145 -16.28 4.19 15.53
C SER A 145 -14.78 4.47 15.60
N GLY A 146 -13.96 3.42 15.54
CA GLY A 146 -12.50 3.57 15.41
C GLY A 146 -12.10 4.26 14.10
N GLN A 147 -12.81 3.99 12.99
CA GLN A 147 -12.58 4.64 11.71
C GLN A 147 -12.90 6.14 11.77
N ASP A 148 -14.00 6.49 12.44
CA ASP A 148 -14.41 7.89 12.62
C ASP A 148 -13.43 8.64 13.54
N CYS A 149 -12.89 7.98 14.57
CA CYS A 149 -11.79 8.50 15.38
C CYS A 149 -10.55 8.81 14.53
N TYR A 150 -10.14 7.88 13.66
CA TYR A 150 -9.02 8.11 12.73
C TYR A 150 -9.27 9.32 11.82
N ASN A 151 -10.45 9.40 11.19
CA ASN A 151 -10.80 10.48 10.27
C ASN A 151 -10.69 11.83 10.98
N ARG A 152 -11.30 11.96 12.17
CA ARG A 152 -11.23 13.21 12.97
C ARG A 152 -9.79 13.61 13.32
N VAL A 153 -8.95 12.66 13.72
CA VAL A 153 -7.54 12.93 14.02
C VAL A 153 -6.80 13.42 12.78
N VAL A 154 -6.97 12.76 11.64
CA VAL A 154 -6.29 13.12 10.39
C VAL A 154 -6.77 14.46 9.86
N ASP A 155 -8.08 14.73 9.89
CA ASP A 155 -8.64 16.00 9.42
C ASP A 155 -8.18 17.17 10.29
N TYR A 156 -8.14 16.99 11.62
CA TYR A 156 -7.55 17.97 12.53
C TYR A 156 -6.08 18.27 12.21
N LEU A 157 -5.29 17.24 11.89
CA LEU A 157 -3.87 17.39 11.59
C LEU A 157 -3.64 18.04 10.23
N LYS A 158 -4.41 17.70 9.20
CA LYS A 158 -4.26 18.27 7.84
C LYS A 158 -4.36 19.78 7.80
N GLU A 159 -5.12 20.39 8.70
CA GLU A 159 -5.23 21.85 8.83
C GLU A 159 -4.02 22.50 9.52
N ARG A 160 -3.20 21.71 10.22
CA ARG A 160 -2.15 22.21 11.15
C ARG A 160 -0.74 21.79 10.77
N VAL A 161 -0.60 20.83 9.87
CA VAL A 161 0.68 20.41 9.33
C VAL A 161 0.78 20.72 7.85
N ASP A 162 1.99 20.79 7.35
CA ASP A 162 2.25 20.99 5.92
C ASP A 162 1.57 19.88 5.09
N ALA A 163 0.95 20.26 3.97
CA ALA A 163 0.18 19.38 3.10
C ALA A 163 0.98 18.21 2.51
N ARG A 164 2.33 18.28 2.51
CA ARG A 164 3.22 17.19 2.08
C ARG A 164 3.44 16.12 3.16
N SER A 165 2.93 16.33 4.38
CA SER A 165 2.97 15.35 5.46
C SER A 165 2.25 14.06 5.05
N GLN A 166 2.80 12.92 5.45
CA GLN A 166 2.29 11.60 5.06
C GLN A 166 1.59 10.95 6.24
N PHE A 167 0.29 10.68 6.06
CA PHE A 167 -0.54 9.99 7.04
C PHE A 167 -0.64 8.50 6.68
N PRO A 168 -0.43 7.58 7.65
CA PRO A 168 -0.55 6.15 7.42
C PRO A 168 -2.03 5.73 7.33
N SER A 169 -2.31 4.58 6.74
CA SER A 169 -3.68 4.03 6.70
C SER A 169 -4.24 3.73 8.10
N SER A 170 -5.55 3.93 8.29
CA SER A 170 -6.30 3.54 9.50
C SER A 170 -6.23 2.05 9.82
N LYS A 171 -5.93 1.21 8.81
CA LYS A 171 -5.76 -0.25 8.94
C LYS A 171 -4.32 -0.65 9.28
N GLY A 172 -3.39 0.30 9.27
CA GLY A 172 -1.97 0.06 9.53
C GLY A 172 -1.63 0.06 11.02
N LYS A 173 -0.43 -0.44 11.35
CA LYS A 173 0.08 -0.50 12.74
C LYS A 173 0.35 0.88 13.36
N SER A 174 0.51 1.89 12.51
CA SER A 174 0.80 3.27 12.90
C SER A 174 -0.42 4.02 13.42
N PHE A 175 -1.62 3.43 13.35
CA PHE A 175 -2.80 3.94 14.03
C PHE A 175 -3.29 2.92 15.06
N ARG A 176 -3.56 3.39 16.28
CA ARG A 176 -4.18 2.60 17.36
C ARG A 176 -5.32 3.42 17.95
N PHE A 177 -6.39 2.75 18.36
CA PHE A 177 -7.51 3.42 19.02
C PHE A 177 -8.00 2.63 20.24
N LYS A 178 -8.54 3.35 21.22
CA LYS A 178 -9.16 2.79 22.42
C LYS A 178 -10.48 3.49 22.70
N TYR A 179 -11.55 2.72 22.85
CA TYR A 179 -12.84 3.24 23.35
C TYR A 179 -12.72 3.53 24.85
N LEU A 180 -13.13 4.73 25.27
CA LEU A 180 -13.02 5.22 26.64
C LEU A 180 -14.35 5.25 27.39
N GLY A 181 -15.48 5.11 26.70
CA GLY A 181 -16.81 5.16 27.31
C GLY A 181 -17.76 6.06 26.55
N MET A 182 -19.05 5.88 26.80
CA MET A 182 -20.11 6.66 26.16
C MET A 182 -20.04 8.10 26.70
N TRP A 183 -20.24 9.10 25.83
CA TRP A 183 -20.53 10.44 26.33
C TRP A 183 -22.00 10.46 26.77
N LYS A 184 -22.27 10.96 27.98
CA LYS A 184 -23.61 11.40 28.35
C LYS A 184 -23.74 12.88 28.02
#